data_AF-A0A1T1HE05-F1
#
_entry.id   AF-A0A1T1HE05-F1
#
_cell.length_a   1.000
_cell.length_b   1.000
_cell.length_c   1.000
_cell.angle_alpha   90.00
_cell.angle_beta   90.00
_cell.angle_gamma   90.00
#
_symmetry.space_group_name_H-M   'P 1'
#
loop_
_entity.id
_entity.type
_entity.pdbx_description
1 polymer ?
#
loop_
_entity_poly.entity_id
_entity_poly.type
_entity_poly.pdbx_seq_one_letter_code
_entity_poly.pdbx_strand_id
1 'polypeptide(L)'
;MKELTNSLKAVLYSRVSSPIYSTFILAWCVYNWKAVLTLLFSEDKVADRITAVESMLSSNGSFDWCTLIVPVLTTIIFLAAKPAAESALFVLSARLKAWAEDRRDNYNKHRRLTLEQSQAYADEMNRSIERFNDFFAAQNAAKAESDRQADELNEKIRKVQQSLSSTEKERNQAVEELQSYKVKSAKQEGVLNAVCGLQTSILTGEISVFKERYQYLMDNATSDTDRELAFYMAVIALATPDATNNQLVKFYFDFVADIPEKHWDRVAIIFAYRIVRDNPTYSSLDRYGSWVQEIERIYHAKY
;
A
#
# COMPACT_ATOMS: atom_id res chain seq x y z
N MET A 1 60.83 26.08 51.65
CA MET A 1 60.62 27.49 51.23
C MET A 1 59.91 27.59 49.87
N LYS A 2 60.46 27.05 48.77
CA LYS A 2 59.81 27.12 47.44
C LYS A 2 58.44 26.44 47.34
N GLU A 3 58.28 25.28 47.97
CA GLU A 3 57.00 24.55 47.96
C GLU A 3 55.89 25.27 48.74
N LEU A 4 56.23 25.88 49.88
CA LEU A 4 55.32 26.73 50.66
C LEU A 4 54.91 27.98 49.90
N THR A 5 55.84 28.63 49.19
CA THR A 5 55.50 29.77 48.34
C THR A 5 54.64 29.38 47.15
N ASN A 6 54.81 28.18 46.60
CA ASN A 6 54.01 27.69 45.48
C ASN A 6 52.60 27.28 45.90
N SER A 7 52.46 26.62 47.06
CA SER A 7 51.14 26.28 47.61
C SER A 7 50.36 27.52 48.05
N LEU A 8 51.01 28.51 48.68
CA LEU A 8 50.40 29.79 49.02
C LEU A 8 49.96 30.55 47.76
N LYS A 9 50.79 30.61 46.72
CA LYS A 9 50.40 31.23 45.44
C LYS A 9 49.20 30.55 44.80
N ALA A 10 49.14 29.21 44.81
CA ALA A 10 48.01 28.47 44.24
C ALA A 10 46.69 28.73 45.00
N VAL A 11 46.74 28.78 46.33
CA VAL A 11 45.57 29.10 47.16
C VAL A 11 45.15 30.57 46.98
N LEU A 12 46.10 31.50 46.96
CA LEU A 12 45.79 32.91 46.72
C LEU A 12 45.19 33.11 45.33
N TYR A 13 45.74 32.46 44.31
CA TYR A 13 45.27 32.56 42.93
C TYR A 13 43.84 32.01 42.79
N SER A 14 43.55 30.83 43.35
CA SER A 14 42.21 30.22 43.30
C SER A 14 41.13 30.99 44.08
N ARG A 15 41.51 31.76 45.11
CA ARG A 15 40.58 32.60 45.89
C ARG A 15 40.41 33.98 45.27
N VAL A 16 41.49 34.62 44.82
CA VAL A 16 41.46 35.92 44.12
C VAL A 16 40.83 35.79 42.73
N SER A 17 40.85 34.61 42.11
CA SER A 17 40.13 34.35 40.85
C SER A 17 38.61 34.35 41.01
N SER A 18 38.08 34.25 42.23
CA SER A 18 36.65 34.40 42.47
C SER A 18 36.31 35.90 42.59
N PRO A 19 35.39 36.42 41.76
CA PRO A 19 35.02 37.84 41.73
C PRO A 19 34.56 38.39 43.08
N ILE A 20 34.02 37.54 43.96
CA ILE A 20 33.52 37.93 45.27
C ILE A 20 34.69 38.28 46.20
N TYR A 21 35.69 37.42 46.30
CA TYR A 21 36.82 37.66 47.21
C TYR A 21 37.71 38.80 46.73
N SER A 22 37.97 38.91 45.43
CA SER A 22 38.78 40.01 44.89
C SER A 22 38.11 41.37 45.12
N THR A 23 36.80 41.46 44.85
CA THR A 23 36.04 42.70 45.04
C THR A 23 35.92 43.04 46.53
N PHE A 24 35.71 42.04 47.40
CA PHE A 24 35.66 42.24 48.84
C PHE A 24 36.98 42.73 49.43
N ILE A 25 38.11 42.09 49.08
CA ILE A 25 39.43 42.51 49.55
C ILE A 25 39.70 43.96 49.13
N LEU A 26 39.40 44.32 47.88
CA LEU A 26 39.54 45.70 47.40
C LEU A 26 38.61 46.67 48.14
N ALA A 27 37.33 46.32 48.31
CA ALA A 27 36.37 47.15 49.04
C ALA A 27 36.80 47.35 50.50
N TRP A 28 37.34 46.31 51.14
CA TRP A 28 37.83 46.37 52.51
C TRP A 28 39.09 47.23 52.62
N CYS A 29 40.03 47.10 51.68
CA CYS A 29 41.22 47.94 51.63
C CYS A 29 40.89 49.42 51.37
N VAL A 30 39.90 49.70 50.51
CA VAL A 30 39.45 51.08 50.23
C VAL A 30 38.74 51.68 51.44
N TYR A 31 37.87 50.92 52.11
CA TYR A 31 37.17 51.40 53.30
C TYR A 31 38.12 51.61 54.48
N ASN A 32 39.01 50.65 54.73
CA ASN A 32 39.99 50.68 55.83
C ASN A 32 41.36 51.20 55.37
N TRP A 33 41.38 52.17 54.44
CA TRP A 33 42.62 52.64 53.80
C TRP A 33 43.66 53.16 54.79
N LYS A 34 43.25 53.79 55.90
CA LYS A 34 44.17 54.27 56.96
C LYS A 34 44.90 53.11 57.65
N ALA A 35 44.19 52.02 57.95
CA ALA A 35 44.78 50.84 58.55
C ALA A 35 45.76 50.15 57.58
N VAL A 36 45.38 50.04 56.31
CA VAL A 36 46.24 49.46 55.26
C VAL A 36 47.50 50.30 55.04
N LEU A 37 47.38 51.62 54.95
CA LEU A 37 48.54 52.51 54.76
C LEU A 37 49.45 52.50 55.99
N THR A 38 48.90 52.49 57.19
CA THR A 38 49.69 52.43 58.44
C THR A 38 50.46 51.11 58.54
N LEU A 39 49.83 49.99 58.17
CA LEU A 39 50.47 48.68 58.19
C LEU A 39 51.62 48.57 57.18
N LEU A 40 51.41 49.08 55.95
CA LEU A 40 52.35 48.91 54.84
C LEU A 40 53.45 49.98 54.77
N PHE A 41 53.16 51.23 55.18
CA PHE A 41 54.01 52.38 54.91
C PHE A 41 54.42 53.20 56.15
N SER A 42 53.94 52.87 57.36
CA SER A 42 54.47 53.54 58.56
C SER A 42 55.97 53.22 58.74
N GLU A 43 56.72 54.12 59.39
CA GLU A 43 58.11 53.91 59.79
C GLU A 43 58.23 53.33 61.22
N ASP A 44 57.13 53.22 61.96
CA ASP A 44 57.11 52.78 63.36
C ASP A 44 57.58 51.33 63.54
N LYS A 45 57.87 50.88 64.77
CA LYS A 45 58.16 49.46 65.02
C LYS A 45 56.92 48.63 64.74
N VAL A 46 57.11 47.38 64.30
CA VAL A 46 56.02 46.47 63.92
C VAL A 46 54.97 46.32 65.05
N ALA A 47 55.40 46.28 66.31
CA ALA A 47 54.50 46.20 67.46
C ALA A 47 53.58 47.43 67.54
N ASP A 48 54.15 48.62 67.39
CA ASP A 48 53.42 49.89 67.46
C ASP A 48 52.42 50.03 66.29
N ARG A 49 52.78 49.54 65.10
CA ARG A 49 51.87 49.51 63.93
C ARG A 49 50.67 48.60 64.16
N ILE A 50 50.87 47.43 64.75
CA ILE A 50 49.79 46.47 65.03
C ILE A 50 48.81 47.09 66.02
N THR A 51 49.30 47.70 67.10
CA THR A 51 48.44 48.38 68.09
C THR A 51 47.71 49.58 67.47
N ALA A 52 48.37 50.34 66.61
CA ALA A 52 47.74 51.44 65.88
C ALA A 52 46.60 50.93 64.98
N VAL A 53 46.82 49.86 64.21
CA VAL A 53 45.79 49.25 63.35
C VAL A 53 44.64 48.66 64.16
N GLU A 54 44.94 48.00 65.28
CA GLU A 54 43.92 47.45 66.18
C GLU A 54 43.02 48.55 66.75
N SER A 55 43.59 49.70 67.13
CA SER A 55 42.82 50.86 67.58
C SER A 55 41.96 51.49 66.47
N MET A 56 42.38 51.40 65.21
CA MET A 56 41.63 51.91 64.06
C MET A 56 40.49 50.99 63.62
N LEU A 57 40.60 49.69 63.90
CA LEU A 57 39.57 48.69 63.60
C LEU A 57 38.61 48.45 64.78
N SER A 58 38.83 49.11 65.91
CA SER A 58 38.03 48.94 67.13
C SER A 58 37.35 50.23 67.55
N SER A 59 36.13 50.11 68.06
CA SER A 59 35.36 51.19 68.66
C SER A 59 35.01 50.83 70.11
N ASN A 60 35.29 51.75 71.04
CA ASN A 60 35.04 51.57 72.48
C ASN A 60 35.63 50.27 73.08
N GLY A 61 36.81 49.85 72.62
CA GLY A 61 37.49 48.64 73.12
C GLY A 61 36.91 47.32 72.56
N SER A 62 36.03 47.39 71.56
CA SER A 62 35.47 46.23 70.86
C SER A 62 35.67 46.35 69.35
N PHE A 63 35.71 45.22 68.64
CA PHE A 63 35.85 45.20 67.18
C PHE A 63 34.68 45.96 66.51
N ASP A 64 35.00 46.93 65.65
CA ASP A 64 33.98 47.67 64.93
C ASP A 64 33.49 46.84 63.73
N TRP A 65 32.29 46.29 63.85
CA TRP A 65 31.65 45.52 62.79
C TRP A 65 31.43 46.31 61.49
N CYS A 66 31.41 47.64 61.52
CA CYS A 66 31.29 48.46 60.32
C CYS A 66 32.48 48.27 59.37
N THR A 67 33.68 48.00 59.92
CA THR A 67 34.91 47.71 59.16
C THR A 67 34.79 46.50 58.25
N LEU A 68 33.86 45.59 58.53
CA LEU A 68 33.59 44.38 57.76
C LEU A 68 32.26 44.46 57.00
N ILE A 69 31.18 44.91 57.65
CA ILE A 69 29.83 44.94 57.06
C ILE A 69 29.77 45.90 55.87
N VAL A 70 30.39 47.09 55.97
CA VAL A 70 30.32 48.08 54.87
C VAL A 70 31.02 47.55 53.62
N PRO A 71 32.25 47.01 53.67
CA PRO A 71 32.87 46.35 52.52
C PRO A 71 32.08 45.17 51.94
N VAL A 72 31.42 44.35 52.78
CA VAL A 72 30.54 43.26 52.32
C VAL A 72 29.37 43.83 51.51
N LEU A 73 28.68 44.85 52.04
CA LEU A 73 27.54 45.47 51.36
C LEU A 73 27.98 46.16 50.05
N THR A 74 29.09 46.90 50.07
CA THR A 74 29.67 47.51 48.86
C THR A 74 30.00 46.46 47.80
N THR A 75 30.53 45.31 48.21
CA THR A 75 30.83 44.19 47.29
C THR A 75 29.57 43.62 46.66
N ILE A 76 28.51 43.40 47.45
CA ILE A 76 27.23 42.92 46.95
C ILE A 76 26.63 43.92 45.95
N ILE A 77 26.61 45.21 46.29
CA ILE A 77 26.08 46.27 45.42
C ILE A 77 26.89 46.34 44.12
N PHE A 78 28.22 46.29 44.19
CA PHE A 78 29.08 46.38 43.01
C PHE A 78 28.90 45.16 42.08
N LEU A 79 28.85 43.95 42.64
CA LEU A 79 28.60 42.73 41.88
C LEU A 79 27.20 42.69 41.26
N ALA A 80 26.19 43.22 41.97
CA ALA A 80 24.82 43.34 41.45
C ALA A 80 24.71 44.41 40.35
N ALA A 81 25.48 45.50 40.45
CA ALA A 81 25.49 46.56 39.45
C ALA A 81 26.30 46.20 38.18
N LYS A 82 27.28 45.29 38.29
CA LYS A 82 28.18 44.92 37.19
C LYS A 82 27.45 44.45 35.92
N PRO A 83 26.47 43.52 35.95
CA PRO A 83 25.75 43.10 34.75
C PRO A 83 25.03 44.25 34.04
N ALA A 84 24.46 45.19 34.80
CA ALA A 84 23.77 46.35 34.25
C ALA A 84 24.76 47.30 33.54
N ALA A 85 25.93 47.52 34.14
CA ALA A 85 27.00 48.33 33.54
C ALA A 85 27.54 47.70 32.25
N GLU A 86 27.78 46.38 32.23
CA GLU A 86 28.24 45.66 31.04
C GLU A 86 27.21 45.71 29.91
N SER A 87 25.92 45.51 30.23
CA SER A 87 24.84 45.64 29.25
C SER A 87 24.73 47.05 28.68
N ALA A 88 24.87 48.08 29.51
CA ALA A 88 24.81 49.47 29.08
C ALA A 88 25.97 49.81 28.13
N LEU A 89 27.20 49.36 28.46
CA LEU A 89 28.37 49.54 27.62
C LEU A 89 28.23 48.80 26.29
N PHE A 90 27.70 47.58 26.30
CA PHE A 90 27.46 46.82 25.07
C PHE A 90 26.49 47.57 24.14
N VAL A 91 25.33 48.00 24.66
CA VAL A 91 24.33 48.75 23.87
C VAL A 91 24.91 50.06 23.32
N LEU A 92 25.67 50.79 24.13
CA LEU A 92 26.32 52.02 23.69
C LEU A 92 27.33 51.73 22.56
N SER A 93 28.15 50.69 22.71
CA SER A 93 29.14 50.30 21.70
C SER A 93 28.48 49.86 20.37
N ALA A 94 27.38 49.11 20.45
CA ALA A 94 26.63 48.68 19.27
C ALA A 94 26.00 49.86 18.53
N ARG A 95 25.42 50.82 19.28
CA ARG A 95 24.86 52.05 18.69
C ARG A 95 25.93 52.91 18.03
N LEU A 96 27.10 53.05 18.65
CA LEU A 96 28.21 53.81 18.07
C LEU A 96 28.73 53.17 16.79
N LYS A 97 28.83 51.83 16.74
CA LYS A 97 29.23 51.11 15.51
C LYS A 97 28.21 51.31 14.39
N ALA A 98 26.92 51.09 14.66
CA ALA A 98 25.88 51.28 13.67
C ALA A 98 25.84 52.73 13.13
N TRP A 99 26.02 53.71 14.02
CA TRP A 99 26.10 55.11 13.62
C TRP A 99 27.35 55.41 12.76
N ALA A 100 28.49 54.81 13.08
CA ALA A 100 29.72 54.96 12.30
C ALA A 100 29.60 54.31 10.91
N GLU A 101 28.95 53.15 10.81
CA GLU A 101 28.66 52.46 9.55
C GLU A 101 27.70 53.26 8.68
N ASP A 102 26.57 53.75 9.23
CA ASP A 102 25.64 54.59 8.49
C ASP A 102 26.29 55.89 7.99
N ARG A 103 27.14 56.53 8.81
CA ARG A 103 27.96 57.68 8.42
C ARG A 103 28.90 57.34 7.26
N ARG A 104 29.54 56.17 7.31
CA ARG A 104 30.45 55.69 6.27
C ARG A 104 29.71 55.39 4.97
N ASP A 105 28.57 54.73 5.05
CA ASP A 105 27.75 54.39 3.88
C ASP A 105 27.16 55.64 3.24
N ASN A 106 26.68 56.59 4.04
CA ASN A 106 26.20 57.87 3.53
C ASN A 106 27.34 58.70 2.92
N TYR A 107 28.55 58.66 3.48
CA TYR A 107 29.72 59.27 2.84
C TYR A 107 30.09 58.59 1.51
N ASN A 108 30.07 57.26 1.47
CA ASN A 108 30.40 56.48 0.27
C ASN A 108 29.36 56.66 -0.85
N LYS A 109 28.07 56.81 -0.52
CA LYS A 109 27.00 57.11 -1.50
C LYS A 109 27.25 58.41 -2.26
N HIS A 110 27.84 59.42 -1.59
CA HIS A 110 28.13 60.72 -2.18
C HIS A 110 29.54 60.80 -2.78
N ARG A 111 30.37 59.78 -2.58
CA ARG A 111 31.69 59.68 -3.20
C ARG A 111 31.52 59.17 -4.62
N ARG A 112 32.03 59.92 -5.60
CA ARG A 112 32.12 59.43 -6.99
C ARG A 112 33.05 58.21 -6.99
N LEU A 113 32.59 57.11 -7.57
CA LEU A 113 33.40 55.91 -7.79
C LEU A 113 34.65 56.31 -8.59
N THR A 114 35.80 55.73 -8.25
CA THR A 114 36.97 55.85 -9.13
C THR A 114 36.69 55.08 -10.42
N LEU A 115 37.39 55.41 -11.51
CA LEU A 115 37.21 54.73 -12.79
C LEU A 115 37.38 53.21 -12.67
N GLU A 116 38.37 52.78 -11.89
CA GLU A 116 38.65 51.37 -11.59
C GLU A 116 37.51 50.68 -10.84
N GLN A 117 36.93 51.34 -9.83
CA GLN A 117 35.77 50.80 -9.11
C GLN A 117 34.54 50.72 -10.02
N SER A 118 34.33 51.73 -10.87
CA SER A 118 33.22 51.72 -11.83
C SER A 118 33.35 50.59 -12.84
N GLN A 119 34.57 50.31 -13.32
CA GLN A 119 34.83 49.18 -14.22
C GLN A 119 34.60 47.84 -13.52
N ALA A 120 35.10 47.67 -12.29
CA ALA A 120 34.85 46.45 -11.51
C ALA A 120 33.35 46.21 -11.24
N TYR A 121 32.58 47.27 -10.97
CA TYR A 121 31.12 47.16 -10.83
C TYR A 121 30.43 46.82 -12.15
N ALA A 122 30.87 47.41 -13.26
CA ALA A 122 30.33 47.07 -14.59
C ALA A 122 30.62 45.61 -14.94
N ASP A 123 31.82 45.11 -14.66
CA ASP A 123 32.21 43.71 -14.89
C ASP A 123 31.39 42.75 -14.03
N GLU A 124 31.20 43.04 -12.74
CA GLU A 124 30.36 42.21 -11.87
C GLU A 124 28.89 42.24 -12.32
N MET A 125 28.39 43.39 -12.76
CA MET A 125 27.04 43.51 -13.30
C MET A 125 26.88 42.73 -14.60
N ASN A 126 27.86 42.77 -15.50
CA ASN A 126 27.85 41.98 -16.73
C ASN A 126 27.88 40.47 -16.42
N ARG A 127 28.71 40.02 -15.47
CA ARG A 127 28.70 38.61 -15.02
C ARG A 127 27.38 38.19 -14.38
N SER A 128 26.71 39.11 -13.69
CA SER A 128 25.37 38.85 -13.14
C SER A 128 24.35 38.71 -14.27
N ILE A 129 24.39 39.60 -15.26
CA ILE A 129 23.52 39.56 -16.45
C ILE A 129 23.75 38.27 -17.25
N GLU A 130 24.99 37.84 -17.44
CA GLU A 130 25.33 36.56 -18.10
C GLU A 130 24.71 35.38 -17.33
N ARG A 131 24.90 35.32 -16.02
CA ARG A 131 24.29 34.28 -15.17
C ARG A 131 22.76 34.27 -15.26
N PHE A 132 22.13 35.45 -15.31
CA PHE A 132 20.69 35.55 -15.51
C PHE A 132 20.25 35.06 -16.89
N ASN A 133 20.98 35.44 -17.94
CA ASN A 133 20.68 35.01 -19.31
C ASN A 133 20.83 33.49 -19.47
N ASP A 134 21.89 32.91 -18.90
CA ASP A 134 22.10 31.45 -18.89
C ASP A 134 20.97 30.73 -18.16
N PHE A 135 20.53 31.28 -17.02
CA PHE A 135 19.38 30.75 -16.28
C PHE A 135 18.10 30.78 -17.12
N PHE A 136 17.80 31.89 -17.81
CA PHE A 136 16.64 31.98 -18.69
C PHE A 136 16.75 31.06 -19.91
N ALA A 137 17.93 30.92 -20.50
CA ALA A 137 18.17 30.00 -21.60
C ALA A 137 17.91 28.55 -21.18
N ALA A 138 18.43 28.15 -20.01
CA ALA A 138 18.19 26.82 -19.45
C ALA A 138 16.70 26.59 -19.12
N GLN A 139 16.02 27.58 -18.54
CA GLN A 139 14.59 27.49 -18.24
C GLN A 139 13.75 27.36 -19.51
N ASN A 140 14.06 28.14 -20.55
CA ASN A 140 13.35 28.08 -21.83
C ASN A 140 13.58 26.74 -22.54
N ALA A 141 14.80 26.18 -22.48
CA ALA A 141 15.08 24.86 -23.00
C ALA A 141 14.31 23.76 -22.25
N ALA A 142 14.28 23.81 -20.92
CA ALA A 142 13.52 22.88 -20.10
C ALA A 142 12.00 22.98 -20.38
N LYS A 143 11.48 24.19 -20.56
CA LYS A 143 10.08 24.42 -20.92
C LYS A 143 9.76 23.85 -22.31
N ALA A 144 10.60 24.11 -23.31
CA ALA A 144 10.42 23.57 -24.65
C ALA A 144 10.41 22.03 -24.67
N GLU A 145 11.24 21.40 -23.83
CA GLU A 145 11.24 19.94 -23.66
C GLU A 145 9.96 19.44 -22.98
N SER A 146 9.49 20.13 -21.93
CA SER A 146 8.22 19.80 -21.29
C SER A 146 7.04 19.93 -22.26
N ASP A 147 7.03 20.95 -23.13
CA ASP A 147 5.99 21.16 -24.13
C ASP A 147 6.00 20.03 -25.17
N ARG A 148 7.17 19.58 -25.63
CA ARG A 148 7.29 18.41 -26.52
C ARG A 148 6.75 17.14 -25.88
N GLN A 149 7.06 16.89 -24.62
CA GLN A 149 6.55 15.74 -23.89
C GLN A 149 5.02 15.78 -23.74
N ALA A 150 4.45 16.98 -23.51
CA ALA A 150 3.01 17.17 -23.49
C ALA A 150 2.37 16.86 -24.84
N ASP A 151 2.97 17.30 -25.95
CA ASP A 151 2.49 17.00 -27.31
C ASP A 151 2.56 15.51 -27.63
N GLU A 152 3.66 14.83 -27.27
CA GLU A 152 3.79 13.38 -27.45
C GLU A 152 2.75 12.59 -26.64
N LEU A 153 2.50 13.01 -25.39
CA LEU A 153 1.46 12.40 -24.54
C LEU A 153 0.07 12.61 -25.14
N ASN A 154 -0.24 13.80 -25.64
CA ASN A 154 -1.51 14.10 -26.30
C ASN A 154 -1.71 13.24 -27.56
N GLU A 155 -0.68 13.03 -28.36
CA GLU A 155 -0.77 12.15 -29.53
C GLU A 155 -0.96 10.68 -29.13
N LYS A 156 -0.30 10.21 -28.06
CA LYS A 156 -0.55 8.87 -27.51
C LYS A 156 -1.99 8.72 -27.01
N ILE A 157 -2.52 9.71 -26.29
CA ILE A 157 -3.92 9.72 -25.83
C ILE A 157 -4.87 9.62 -27.03
N ARG A 158 -4.63 10.40 -28.09
CA ARG A 158 -5.45 10.37 -29.31
C ARG A 158 -5.44 8.99 -29.97
N LYS A 159 -4.27 8.36 -30.09
CA LYS A 159 -4.14 7.00 -30.64
C LYS A 159 -4.86 5.96 -29.80
N VAL A 160 -4.71 6.03 -28.47
CA VAL A 160 -5.41 5.13 -27.54
C VAL A 160 -6.92 5.30 -27.66
N GLN A 161 -7.43 6.53 -27.69
CA GLN A 161 -8.86 6.81 -27.90
C GLN A 161 -9.37 6.25 -29.24
N GLN A 162 -8.59 6.39 -30.32
CA GLN A 162 -8.95 5.83 -31.62
C GLN A 162 -9.01 4.30 -31.56
N SER A 163 -8.01 3.63 -30.98
CA SER A 163 -8.02 2.17 -30.80
C SER A 163 -9.13 1.68 -29.89
N LEU A 164 -9.49 2.45 -28.86
CA LEU A 164 -10.60 2.12 -27.98
C LEU A 164 -11.92 2.17 -28.76
N SER A 165 -12.13 3.22 -29.57
CA SER A 165 -13.33 3.36 -30.39
C SER A 165 -13.48 2.25 -31.44
N SER A 166 -12.38 1.76 -32.03
CA SER A 166 -12.44 0.62 -32.96
C SER A 166 -12.71 -0.68 -32.23
N THR A 167 -12.06 -0.92 -31.10
CA THR A 167 -12.29 -2.11 -30.26
C THR A 167 -13.72 -2.15 -29.73
N GLU A 168 -14.30 -1.01 -29.35
CA GLU A 168 -15.70 -0.93 -28.93
C GLU A 168 -16.67 -1.27 -30.07
N LYS A 169 -16.37 -0.85 -31.31
CA LYS A 169 -17.17 -1.24 -32.49
C LYS A 169 -17.11 -2.74 -32.74
N GLU A 170 -15.91 -3.32 -32.72
CA GLU A 170 -15.71 -4.77 -32.89
C GLU A 170 -16.43 -5.56 -31.79
N ARG A 171 -16.32 -5.11 -30.53
CA ARG A 171 -17.06 -5.72 -29.41
C ARG A 171 -18.57 -5.66 -29.64
N ASN A 172 -19.10 -4.53 -30.06
CA ASN A 172 -20.55 -4.38 -30.28
C ASN A 172 -21.04 -5.28 -31.43
N GLN A 173 -20.27 -5.38 -32.53
CA GLN A 173 -20.56 -6.31 -33.62
C GLN A 173 -20.56 -7.77 -33.16
N ALA A 174 -19.54 -8.19 -32.40
CA ALA A 174 -19.46 -9.54 -31.86
C ALA A 174 -20.64 -9.85 -30.90
N VAL A 175 -21.08 -8.85 -30.12
CA VAL A 175 -22.26 -8.99 -29.25
C VAL A 175 -23.54 -9.17 -30.07
N GLU A 176 -23.74 -8.41 -31.15
CA GLU A 176 -24.88 -8.56 -32.05
C GLU A 176 -24.88 -9.93 -32.74
N GLU A 177 -23.73 -10.38 -33.21
CA GLU A 177 -23.57 -11.72 -33.80
C GLU A 177 -23.93 -12.81 -32.77
N LEU A 178 -23.39 -12.73 -31.56
CA LEU A 178 -23.67 -13.67 -30.47
C LEU A 178 -25.18 -13.72 -30.15
N GLN A 179 -25.84 -12.57 -30.09
CA GLN A 179 -27.30 -12.51 -29.90
C GLN A 179 -28.04 -13.22 -31.04
N SER A 180 -27.63 -12.99 -32.28
CA SER A 180 -28.24 -13.65 -33.45
C SER A 180 -28.07 -15.18 -33.41
N TYR A 181 -26.90 -15.67 -32.98
CA TYR A 181 -26.63 -17.09 -32.82
C TYR A 181 -27.45 -17.71 -31.70
N LYS A 182 -27.59 -17.04 -30.55
CA LYS A 182 -28.44 -17.49 -29.44
C LYS A 182 -29.89 -17.67 -29.89
N VAL A 183 -30.43 -16.72 -30.66
CA VAL A 183 -31.80 -16.82 -31.20
C VAL A 183 -31.93 -18.00 -32.17
N LYS A 184 -30.96 -18.20 -33.07
CA LYS A 184 -30.95 -19.35 -34.00
C LYS A 184 -30.89 -20.69 -33.27
N SER A 185 -30.03 -20.80 -32.25
CA SER A 185 -29.91 -22.00 -31.42
C SER A 185 -31.21 -22.31 -30.68
N ALA A 186 -31.85 -21.30 -30.06
CA ALA A 186 -33.13 -21.48 -29.39
C ALA A 186 -34.24 -21.95 -30.35
N LYS A 187 -34.25 -21.45 -31.60
CA LYS A 187 -35.17 -21.93 -32.64
C LYS A 187 -34.92 -23.39 -33.01
N GLN A 188 -33.65 -23.77 -33.16
CA GLN A 188 -33.27 -25.15 -33.47
C GLN A 188 -33.64 -26.11 -32.33
N GLU A 189 -33.43 -25.71 -31.08
CA GLU A 189 -33.84 -26.46 -29.90
C GLU A 189 -35.37 -26.63 -29.85
N GLY A 190 -36.13 -25.58 -30.18
CA GLY A 190 -37.59 -25.67 -30.32
C GLY A 190 -38.03 -26.67 -31.40
N VAL A 191 -37.37 -26.68 -32.56
CA VAL A 191 -37.64 -27.65 -33.62
C VAL A 191 -37.28 -29.07 -33.18
N LEU A 192 -36.13 -29.26 -32.53
CA LEU A 192 -35.71 -30.57 -32.01
C LEU A 192 -36.72 -31.12 -31.00
N ASN A 193 -37.19 -30.27 -30.09
CA ASN A 193 -38.21 -30.63 -29.10
C ASN A 193 -39.55 -31.00 -29.78
N ALA A 194 -39.95 -30.29 -30.84
CA ALA A 194 -41.15 -30.61 -31.61
C ALA A 194 -41.03 -31.96 -32.35
N VAL A 195 -39.89 -32.22 -32.98
CA VAL A 195 -39.61 -33.51 -33.66
C VAL A 195 -39.59 -34.65 -32.65
N CYS A 196 -38.93 -34.48 -31.50
CA CYS A 196 -38.90 -35.47 -30.44
C CYS A 196 -40.31 -35.75 -29.89
N GLY A 197 -41.13 -34.70 -29.73
CA GLY A 197 -42.54 -34.83 -29.36
C GLY A 197 -43.35 -35.64 -30.35
N LEU A 198 -43.24 -35.33 -31.66
CA LEU A 198 -43.94 -36.07 -32.73
C LEU A 198 -43.50 -37.54 -32.78
N GLN A 199 -42.20 -37.79 -32.72
CA GLN A 199 -41.64 -39.14 -32.72
C GLN A 199 -42.18 -39.94 -31.53
N THR A 200 -42.22 -39.32 -30.35
CA THR A 200 -42.82 -39.92 -29.15
C THR A 200 -44.29 -40.25 -29.36
N SER A 201 -45.09 -39.33 -29.92
CA SER A 201 -46.51 -39.56 -30.20
C SER A 201 -46.75 -40.70 -31.20
N ILE A 202 -45.98 -40.75 -32.30
CA ILE A 202 -46.07 -41.83 -33.30
C ILE A 202 -45.79 -43.18 -32.65
N LEU A 203 -44.67 -43.27 -31.92
CA LEU A 203 -44.28 -44.49 -31.21
C LEU A 203 -45.33 -44.93 -30.19
N THR A 204 -45.90 -44.01 -29.41
CA THR A 204 -46.99 -44.37 -28.48
C THR A 204 -48.23 -44.89 -29.21
N GLY A 205 -48.56 -44.34 -30.38
CA GLY A 205 -49.66 -44.81 -31.22
C GLY A 205 -49.41 -46.21 -31.78
N GLU A 206 -48.22 -46.44 -32.36
CA GLU A 206 -47.81 -47.75 -32.89
C GLU A 206 -47.79 -48.83 -31.80
N ILE A 207 -47.26 -48.50 -30.62
CA ILE A 207 -47.26 -49.40 -29.46
C ILE A 207 -48.70 -49.74 -29.04
N SER A 208 -49.62 -48.76 -29.03
CA SER A 208 -51.02 -49.00 -28.67
C SER A 208 -51.71 -49.96 -29.64
N VAL A 209 -51.58 -49.73 -30.95
CA VAL A 209 -52.14 -50.60 -32.00
C VAL A 209 -51.55 -52.00 -31.91
N PHE A 210 -50.25 -52.09 -31.68
CA PHE A 210 -49.58 -53.37 -31.50
C PHE A 210 -50.09 -54.13 -30.27
N LYS A 211 -50.28 -53.42 -29.14
CA LYS A 211 -50.82 -54.00 -27.90
C LYS A 211 -52.23 -54.56 -28.12
N GLU A 212 -53.11 -53.81 -28.78
CA GLU A 212 -54.46 -54.28 -29.11
C GLU A 212 -54.44 -55.54 -29.98
N ARG A 213 -53.57 -55.56 -31.00
CA ARG A 213 -53.42 -56.71 -31.89
C ARG A 213 -52.87 -57.94 -31.18
N TYR A 214 -51.89 -57.78 -30.30
CA TYR A 214 -51.37 -58.86 -29.47
C TYR A 214 -52.46 -59.44 -28.57
N GLN A 215 -53.22 -58.56 -27.90
CA GLN A 215 -54.26 -58.96 -26.98
C GLN A 215 -55.37 -59.75 -27.70
N TYR A 216 -55.77 -59.29 -28.90
CA TYR A 216 -56.69 -60.04 -29.76
C TYR A 216 -56.18 -61.44 -30.14
N LEU A 217 -54.89 -61.58 -30.46
CA LEU A 217 -54.31 -62.90 -30.78
C LEU A 217 -54.29 -63.82 -29.55
N MET A 218 -54.01 -63.27 -28.37
CA MET A 218 -54.02 -64.02 -27.11
C MET A 218 -55.42 -64.47 -26.71
N ASP A 219 -56.43 -63.61 -26.89
CA ASP A 219 -57.83 -63.91 -26.55
C ASP A 219 -58.44 -64.99 -27.46
N ASN A 220 -57.97 -65.10 -28.70
CA ASN A 220 -58.48 -66.07 -29.70
C ASN A 220 -57.62 -67.34 -29.82
N ALA A 221 -56.57 -67.49 -29.03
CA ALA A 221 -55.70 -68.67 -29.08
C ALA A 221 -56.37 -69.88 -28.41
N THR A 222 -56.60 -70.95 -29.18
CA THR A 222 -57.34 -72.15 -28.74
C THR A 222 -56.44 -73.25 -28.16
N SER A 223 -55.13 -73.16 -28.38
CA SER A 223 -54.13 -74.10 -27.86
C SER A 223 -52.92 -73.36 -27.28
N ASP A 224 -52.17 -74.05 -26.41
CA ASP A 224 -50.91 -73.50 -25.88
C ASP A 224 -49.89 -73.19 -26.98
N THR A 225 -49.93 -73.95 -28.08
CA THR A 225 -49.08 -73.71 -29.26
C THR A 225 -49.44 -72.40 -29.96
N ASP A 226 -50.74 -72.05 -30.05
CA ASP A 226 -51.19 -70.80 -30.66
C ASP A 226 -50.77 -69.58 -29.84
N ARG A 227 -50.79 -69.71 -28.50
CA ARG A 227 -50.30 -68.68 -27.58
C ARG A 227 -48.79 -68.49 -27.71
N GLU A 228 -48.03 -69.58 -27.81
CA GLU A 228 -46.59 -69.50 -28.08
C GLU A 228 -46.31 -68.83 -29.44
N LEU A 229 -47.09 -69.13 -30.48
CA LEU A 229 -46.91 -68.50 -31.79
C LEU A 229 -47.25 -67.01 -31.77
N ALA A 230 -48.36 -66.61 -31.16
CA ALA A 230 -48.75 -65.20 -30.98
C ALA A 230 -47.67 -64.42 -30.22
N PHE A 231 -47.09 -65.06 -29.21
CA PHE A 231 -45.96 -64.55 -28.46
C PHE A 231 -44.71 -64.34 -29.34
N TYR A 232 -44.28 -65.34 -30.13
CA TYR A 232 -43.14 -65.16 -31.04
C TYR A 232 -43.40 -64.10 -32.10
N MET A 233 -44.61 -64.03 -32.65
CA MET A 233 -44.97 -62.97 -33.61
C MET A 233 -44.88 -61.58 -32.98
N ALA A 234 -45.27 -61.45 -31.71
CA ALA A 234 -45.16 -60.19 -31.00
C ALA A 234 -43.71 -59.79 -30.73
N VAL A 235 -42.88 -60.73 -30.26
CA VAL A 235 -41.45 -60.50 -30.03
C VAL A 235 -40.73 -60.15 -31.33
N ILE A 236 -41.04 -60.81 -32.45
CA ILE A 236 -40.43 -60.53 -33.76
C ILE A 236 -40.87 -59.15 -34.29
N ALA A 237 -42.14 -58.78 -34.15
CA ALA A 237 -42.64 -57.47 -34.56
C ALA A 237 -41.98 -56.35 -33.75
N LEU A 238 -41.84 -56.52 -32.43
CA LEU A 238 -41.10 -55.59 -31.57
C LEU A 238 -39.60 -55.56 -31.90
N ALA A 239 -39.04 -56.62 -32.51
CA ALA A 239 -37.64 -56.76 -32.92
C ALA A 239 -37.28 -56.11 -34.29
N THR A 240 -38.24 -55.47 -34.96
CA THR A 240 -38.01 -54.78 -36.25
C THR A 240 -37.21 -53.48 -36.10
N PRO A 241 -36.34 -53.11 -37.06
CA PRO A 241 -35.13 -52.30 -36.82
C PRO A 241 -35.32 -50.84 -36.37
N ASP A 242 -36.45 -50.19 -36.67
CA ASP A 242 -36.60 -48.73 -36.53
C ASP A 242 -36.92 -48.23 -35.11
N ALA A 243 -36.77 -49.10 -34.12
CA ALA A 243 -37.25 -48.94 -32.76
C ALA A 243 -36.11 -48.57 -31.78
N THR A 244 -35.49 -47.39 -31.93
CA THR A 244 -34.36 -46.92 -31.10
C THR A 244 -34.75 -46.09 -29.87
N ASN A 245 -36.05 -45.99 -29.52
CA ASN A 245 -36.49 -45.12 -28.44
C ASN A 245 -36.54 -45.82 -27.07
N ASN A 246 -36.06 -45.17 -26.00
CA ASN A 246 -36.04 -45.71 -24.62
C ASN A 246 -37.42 -46.15 -24.10
N GLN A 247 -38.51 -45.63 -24.68
CA GLN A 247 -39.88 -46.04 -24.34
C GLN A 247 -40.25 -47.42 -24.90
N LEU A 248 -39.70 -47.83 -26.05
CA LEU A 248 -39.87 -49.20 -26.57
C LEU A 248 -39.10 -50.19 -25.71
N VAL A 249 -37.93 -49.80 -25.20
CA VAL A 249 -37.16 -50.62 -24.27
C VAL A 249 -37.97 -50.86 -23.01
N LYS A 250 -38.60 -49.82 -22.45
CA LYS A 250 -39.51 -49.96 -21.30
C LYS A 250 -40.74 -50.83 -21.63
N PHE A 251 -41.41 -50.61 -22.78
CA PHE A 251 -42.54 -51.45 -23.20
C PHE A 251 -42.12 -52.92 -23.41
N TYR A 252 -40.94 -53.15 -23.99
CA TYR A 252 -40.37 -54.49 -24.13
C TYR A 252 -40.11 -55.11 -22.76
N PHE A 253 -39.54 -54.38 -21.80
CA PHE A 253 -39.34 -54.88 -20.44
C PHE A 253 -40.64 -55.13 -19.67
N ASP A 254 -41.64 -54.27 -19.83
CA ASP A 254 -42.96 -54.47 -19.23
C ASP A 254 -43.68 -55.67 -19.88
N PHE A 255 -43.55 -55.87 -21.20
CA PHE A 255 -44.03 -57.05 -21.92
C PHE A 255 -43.27 -58.33 -21.51
N VAL A 256 -41.95 -58.22 -21.30
CA VAL A 256 -41.11 -59.36 -20.88
C VAL A 256 -41.42 -59.81 -19.46
N ALA A 257 -41.80 -58.89 -18.58
CA ALA A 257 -42.21 -59.22 -17.22
C ALA A 257 -43.46 -60.13 -17.17
N ASP A 258 -44.34 -60.06 -18.16
CA ASP A 258 -45.55 -60.88 -18.24
C ASP A 258 -45.31 -62.27 -18.90
N ILE A 259 -44.06 -62.62 -19.23
CA ILE A 259 -43.70 -63.87 -19.92
C ILE A 259 -43.48 -65.01 -18.92
N PRO A 260 -44.11 -66.19 -19.11
CA PRO A 260 -43.80 -67.39 -18.34
C PRO A 260 -42.32 -67.79 -18.45
N GLU A 261 -41.71 -68.12 -17.30
CA GLU A 261 -40.27 -68.42 -17.14
C GLU A 261 -39.69 -69.36 -18.22
N LYS A 262 -40.48 -70.37 -18.63
CA LYS A 262 -40.10 -71.36 -19.67
C LYS A 262 -39.72 -70.77 -21.04
N HIS A 263 -39.97 -69.49 -21.31
CA HIS A 263 -39.66 -68.84 -22.58
C HIS A 263 -38.52 -67.82 -22.53
N TRP A 264 -37.95 -67.55 -21.37
CA TRP A 264 -36.97 -66.48 -21.16
C TRP A 264 -35.68 -66.68 -21.96
N ASP A 265 -35.16 -67.91 -22.05
CA ASP A 265 -33.97 -68.23 -22.83
C ASP A 265 -34.12 -67.85 -24.31
N ARG A 266 -35.33 -68.04 -24.87
CA ARG A 266 -35.61 -67.77 -26.28
C ARG A 266 -35.78 -66.27 -26.53
N VAL A 267 -36.33 -65.54 -25.58
CA VAL A 267 -36.43 -64.08 -25.60
C VAL A 267 -35.05 -63.45 -25.54
N ALA A 268 -34.19 -63.95 -24.65
CA ALA A 268 -32.81 -63.51 -24.52
C ALA A 268 -32.02 -63.67 -25.84
N ILE A 269 -32.19 -64.80 -26.54
CA ILE A 269 -31.53 -65.06 -27.84
C ILE A 269 -32.00 -64.08 -28.93
N ILE A 270 -33.29 -63.72 -28.98
CA ILE A 270 -33.80 -62.78 -29.97
C ILE A 270 -33.30 -61.36 -29.68
N PHE A 271 -33.29 -60.96 -28.40
CA PHE A 271 -32.80 -59.65 -27.97
C PHE A 271 -31.30 -59.47 -28.27
N ALA A 272 -30.53 -60.50 -27.94
CA ALA A 272 -29.13 -60.65 -28.26
C ALA A 272 -28.82 -60.47 -29.76
N TYR A 273 -29.55 -61.19 -30.61
CA TYR A 273 -29.38 -61.11 -32.06
C TYR A 273 -29.61 -59.69 -32.59
N ARG A 274 -30.56 -58.96 -32.00
CA ARG A 274 -30.87 -57.59 -32.41
C ARG A 274 -29.81 -56.57 -32.00
N ILE A 275 -29.30 -56.64 -30.77
CA ILE A 275 -28.20 -55.76 -30.31
C ILE A 275 -27.00 -55.87 -31.25
N VAL A 276 -26.68 -57.09 -31.68
CA VAL A 276 -25.57 -57.38 -32.59
C VAL A 276 -25.85 -56.87 -34.02
N ARG A 277 -27.09 -57.01 -34.52
CA ARG A 277 -27.45 -56.60 -35.89
C ARG A 277 -27.52 -55.08 -36.08
N ASP A 278 -28.12 -54.35 -35.15
CA ASP A 278 -28.43 -52.92 -35.32
C ASP A 278 -27.22 -52.01 -34.99
N ASN A 279 -26.09 -52.58 -34.54
CA ASN A 279 -24.83 -51.88 -34.25
C ASN A 279 -23.61 -52.56 -34.91
N PRO A 280 -23.52 -52.61 -36.25
CA PRO A 280 -22.50 -53.39 -36.97
C PRO A 280 -21.06 -52.85 -36.79
N THR A 281 -20.88 -51.62 -36.30
CA THR A 281 -19.57 -51.02 -36.02
C THR A 281 -19.01 -51.35 -34.63
N TYR A 282 -19.72 -52.11 -33.81
CA TYR A 282 -19.30 -52.46 -32.45
C TYR A 282 -18.87 -53.93 -32.37
N SER A 283 -17.60 -54.20 -32.70
CA SER A 283 -17.00 -55.54 -32.68
C SER A 283 -16.65 -56.07 -31.28
N SER A 284 -17.32 -55.64 -30.21
CA SER A 284 -16.97 -56.08 -28.85
C SER A 284 -18.10 -56.87 -28.20
N LEU A 285 -17.89 -58.19 -28.10
CA LEU A 285 -18.62 -59.11 -27.22
C LEU A 285 -18.69 -58.63 -25.76
N ASP A 286 -17.82 -57.72 -25.33
CA ASP A 286 -17.68 -57.26 -23.94
C ASP A 286 -18.90 -56.52 -23.37
N ARG A 287 -19.69 -55.81 -24.20
CA ARG A 287 -20.92 -55.15 -23.72
C ARG A 287 -22.14 -56.07 -23.70
N TYR A 288 -22.08 -57.20 -24.37
CA TYR A 288 -23.15 -58.20 -24.32
C TYR A 288 -23.27 -58.78 -22.91
N GLY A 289 -22.15 -59.05 -22.24
CA GLY A 289 -22.13 -59.47 -20.84
C GLY A 289 -22.74 -58.44 -19.89
N SER A 290 -22.51 -57.15 -20.14
CA SER A 290 -23.10 -56.07 -19.34
C SER A 290 -24.62 -55.95 -19.49
N TRP A 291 -25.16 -56.14 -20.69
CA TRP A 291 -26.61 -56.09 -20.90
C TRP A 291 -27.30 -57.34 -20.38
N VAL A 292 -26.70 -58.54 -20.51
CA VAL A 292 -27.21 -59.76 -19.90
C VAL A 292 -27.23 -59.63 -18.37
N GLN A 293 -26.17 -59.10 -17.77
CA GLN A 293 -26.13 -58.82 -16.33
C GLN A 293 -27.17 -57.76 -15.90
N GLU A 294 -27.46 -56.77 -16.74
CA GLU A 294 -28.48 -55.76 -16.46
C GLU A 294 -29.89 -56.35 -16.51
N ILE A 295 -30.15 -57.23 -17.48
CA ILE A 295 -31.42 -57.94 -17.62
C ILE A 295 -31.61 -58.91 -16.44
N GLU A 296 -30.59 -59.69 -16.08
CA GLU A 296 -30.58 -60.55 -14.89
C GLU A 296 -30.81 -59.74 -13.60
N ARG A 297 -30.20 -58.56 -13.48
CA ARG A 297 -30.35 -57.68 -12.33
C ARG A 297 -31.76 -57.09 -12.23
N ILE A 298 -32.35 -56.65 -13.35
CA ILE A 298 -33.73 -56.15 -13.37
C ILE A 298 -34.73 -57.27 -13.07
N TYR A 299 -34.45 -58.49 -13.52
CA TYR A 299 -35.25 -59.68 -13.22
C TYR A 299 -35.27 -60.00 -11.73
N HIS A 300 -34.09 -60.14 -11.11
CA HIS A 300 -33.94 -60.41 -9.67
C HIS A 300 -34.40 -59.27 -8.75
N ALA A 301 -34.54 -58.05 -9.29
CA ALA A 301 -35.06 -56.92 -8.52
C ALA A 301 -36.60 -56.88 -8.48
N LYS A 302 -37.28 -57.58 -9.40
CA LYS A 302 -38.75 -57.52 -9.57
C LYS A 302 -39.46 -58.82 -9.14
N TYR A 303 -38.75 -59.95 -9.06
CA TYR A 303 -39.20 -61.26 -8.58
C TYR A 303 -38.19 -61.85 -7.60
#